data_AF-A0A832U646-F1
#
_entry.id   AF-A0A832U646-F1
#
_cell.length_a   1.000
_cell.length_b   1.000
_cell.length_c   1.000
_cell.angle_alpha   90.00
_cell.angle_beta   90.00
_cell.angle_gamma   90.00
#
_symmetry.space_group_name_H-M   'P 1'
#
loop_
_entity.id
_entity.type
_entity.pdbx_description
1 polymer ?
#
loop_
_entity_poly.entity_id
_entity_poly.type
_entity_poly.pdbx_seq_one_letter_code
_entity_poly.pdbx_strand_id
1 'polypeptide(L)'
;MVFQYVFFQNAVMAGILAAIACGVIGSYVVVKRLVFISGGISHAAFGGIGLGLFLGYNPLLTAIIFSVFSSSILGIISKKAYQR
;
A
#
# COMPACT_ATOMS: atom_id res chain seq x y z
N MET A 1 -12.02 19.04 -26.36
CA MET A 1 -11.50 17.74 -26.85
C MET A 1 -10.48 17.20 -25.85
N VAL A 2 -10.95 16.64 -24.73
CA VAL A 2 -10.08 16.10 -23.64
C VAL A 2 -10.43 14.63 -23.35
N PHE A 3 -11.67 14.21 -23.62
CA PHE A 3 -12.17 12.85 -23.39
C PHE A 3 -11.77 11.79 -24.44
N GLN A 4 -10.99 12.15 -25.47
CA GLN A 4 -10.52 11.22 -26.52
C GLN A 4 -9.16 10.59 -26.22
N TYR A 5 -8.47 11.01 -25.16
CA TYR A 5 -7.26 10.34 -24.73
C TYR A 5 -7.60 9.15 -23.84
N VAL A 6 -7.28 7.94 -24.33
CA VAL A 6 -7.39 6.68 -23.57
C VAL A 6 -6.67 6.80 -22.22
N PHE A 7 -5.56 7.55 -22.17
CA PHE A 7 -4.86 7.86 -20.92
C PHE A 7 -5.75 8.58 -19.90
N PHE A 8 -6.53 9.59 -20.33
CA PHE A 8 -7.40 10.34 -19.44
C PHE A 8 -8.57 9.49 -18.93
N GLN A 9 -9.16 8.66 -19.79
CA GLN A 9 -10.20 7.71 -19.38
C GLN A 9 -9.67 6.69 -18.37
N ASN A 10 -8.47 6.13 -18.61
CA ASN A 10 -7.83 5.20 -17.70
C ASN A 10 -7.45 5.87 -16.37
N ALA A 11 -6.95 7.10 -16.41
CA ALA A 11 -6.61 7.85 -15.20
C ALA A 11 -7.83 8.14 -14.34
N VAL A 12 -8.95 8.56 -14.93
CA VAL A 12 -10.21 8.79 -14.21
C VAL A 12 -10.74 7.47 -13.65
N MET A 13 -10.74 6.39 -14.43
CA MET A 13 -11.22 5.08 -13.98
C MET A 13 -10.35 4.51 -12.85
N ALA A 14 -9.02 4.58 -12.97
CA ALA A 14 -8.09 4.20 -11.93
C ALA A 14 -8.23 5.09 -10.68
N GLY A 15 -8.46 6.38 -10.84
CA GLY A 15 -8.69 7.32 -9.73
C GLY A 15 -9.96 7.00 -8.95
N ILE A 16 -11.06 6.69 -9.63
CA ILE A 16 -12.32 6.28 -8.99
C ILE A 16 -12.14 4.96 -8.23
N LEU A 17 -11.50 3.97 -8.86
CA LEU A 17 -11.20 2.68 -8.23
C LEU A 17 -10.30 2.85 -6.99
N ALA A 18 -9.26 3.68 -7.09
CA ALA A 18 -8.34 3.99 -6.00
C ALA A 18 -9.03 4.75 -4.86
N ALA A 19 -9.92 5.69 -5.16
CA ALA A 19 -10.67 6.46 -4.17
C ALA A 19 -11.59 5.56 -3.34
N ILE A 20 -12.31 4.65 -3.99
CA ILE A 20 -13.18 3.69 -3.30
C ILE A 20 -12.35 2.77 -2.41
N ALA A 21 -11.27 2.19 -2.95
CA ALA A 21 -10.39 1.30 -2.18
C ALA A 21 -9.77 2.03 -0.97
N CYS A 22 -9.25 3.23 -1.16
CA CYS A 22 -8.63 4.03 -0.11
C CYS A 22 -9.64 4.46 0.96
N GLY A 23 -10.87 4.81 0.57
CA GLY A 23 -11.94 5.15 1.51
C GLY A 23 -12.31 3.96 2.41
N VAL A 24 -12.55 2.78 1.82
CA VAL A 24 -12.93 1.57 2.58
C VAL A 24 -11.80 1.13 3.51
N ILE A 25 -10.57 1.02 2.98
CA ILE A 25 -9.40 0.56 3.75
C ILE A 25 -9.05 1.59 4.83
N GLY A 26 -9.07 2.89 4.50
CA GLY A 26 -8.75 3.97 5.43
C GLY A 26 -9.69 3.99 6.63
N SER A 27 -11.01 3.94 6.40
CA SER A 27 -11.99 3.87 7.50
C SER A 27 -11.78 2.63 8.37
N TYR A 28 -11.49 1.47 7.77
CA TYR A 28 -11.23 0.23 8.50
C TYR A 28 -9.98 0.33 9.40
N VAL A 29 -8.88 0.86 8.85
CA VAL A 29 -7.60 1.04 9.57
C VAL A 29 -7.77 1.99 10.77
N VAL A 30 -8.55 3.06 10.61
CA VAL A 30 -8.83 4.03 11.68
C VAL A 30 -9.63 3.40 12.81
N VAL A 31 -10.74 2.70 12.50
CA VAL A 31 -11.59 2.05 13.51
C VAL A 31 -10.83 0.99 14.31
N LYS A 32 -9.95 0.23 13.65
CA LYS A 32 -9.10 -0.78 14.30
C LYS A 32 -7.87 -0.19 15.02
N ARG A 33 -7.69 1.14 15.03
CA ARG A 33 -6.49 1.83 15.56
C ARG A 33 -5.18 1.29 14.98
N LEU A 34 -5.19 0.84 13.72
CA LEU A 34 -4.02 0.31 13.01
C LEU A 34 -3.25 1.40 12.25
N VAL A 35 -3.56 2.68 12.47
CA VAL A 35 -3.01 3.83 11.72
C VAL A 35 -1.47 3.86 11.77
N PHE A 36 -0.88 3.62 12.95
CA PHE A 36 0.59 3.55 13.11
C PHE A 36 1.22 2.38 12.34
N ILE A 37 0.57 1.22 12.34
CA ILE A 37 1.04 0.03 11.62
C ILE A 37 0.97 0.28 10.12
N SER A 38 -0.12 0.88 9.63
CA SER A 38 -0.28 1.25 8.22
C SER A 38 0.83 2.20 7.75
N GLY A 39 1.17 3.22 8.54
CA GLY A 39 2.27 4.14 8.21
C GLY A 39 3.64 3.44 8.15
N GLY A 40 3.91 2.51 9.08
CA GLY A 40 5.13 1.70 9.07
C GLY A 40 5.24 0.79 7.84
N ILE A 41 4.14 0.16 7.42
CA ILE A 41 4.09 -0.66 6.20
C ILE A 41 4.40 0.19 4.96
N SER A 42 3.85 1.41 4.86
CA SER A 42 4.13 2.30 3.73
C SER A 42 5.61 2.67 3.65
N HIS A 43 6.26 2.98 4.78
CA HIS A 43 7.68 3.33 4.80
C HIS A 43 8.58 2.14 4.46
N ALA A 44 8.20 0.94 4.92
CA ALA A 44 8.88 -0.30 4.55
C ALA A 44 8.72 -0.59 3.04
N ALA A 45 7.52 -0.43 2.49
CA ALA A 45 7.25 -0.60 1.06
C ALA A 45 8.11 0.33 0.19
N PHE A 46 8.23 1.61 0.58
CA PHE A 46 9.14 2.57 -0.09
C PHE A 46 10.60 2.12 -0.02
N GLY A 47 11.06 1.63 1.14
CA GLY A 47 12.39 1.03 1.28
C GLY A 47 12.61 -0.16 0.35
N GLY A 48 11.60 -1.04 0.20
CA GLY A 48 11.63 -2.18 -0.71
C GLY A 48 11.66 -1.81 -2.19
N ILE A 49 10.99 -0.71 -2.58
CA ILE A 49 11.10 -0.15 -3.93
C ILE A 49 12.53 0.35 -4.17
N GLY A 50 13.10 1.10 -3.21
CA GLY A 50 14.47 1.61 -3.31
C GLY A 50 15.51 0.49 -3.44
N LEU A 51 15.38 -0.58 -2.65
CA LEU A 51 16.22 -1.76 -2.77
C LEU A 51 16.06 -2.47 -4.12
N GLY A 52 14.83 -2.60 -4.63
CA GLY A 52 14.60 -3.22 -5.93
C GLY A 52 15.20 -2.46 -7.09
N LEU A 53 15.11 -1.12 -7.05
CA LEU A 53 15.77 -0.25 -8.03
C LEU A 53 17.30 -0.38 -7.95
N PHE A 54 17.86 -0.45 -6.73
CA PHE A 54 19.30 -0.62 -6.54
C PHE A 54 19.83 -1.96 -7.07
N LEU A 55 19.04 -3.04 -6.91
CA LEU A 55 19.37 -4.37 -7.41
C LEU A 55 19.06 -4.56 -8.90
N GLY A 56 18.47 -3.57 -9.58
CA GLY A 56 18.09 -3.64 -10.99
C GLY A 56 16.90 -4.58 -11.29
N TYR A 57 16.13 -4.97 -10.28
CA TYR A 57 14.93 -5.80 -10.44
C TYR A 57 13.68 -4.94 -10.64
N ASN A 58 12.60 -5.59 -11.09
CA ASN A 58 11.29 -4.94 -11.24
C ASN A 58 10.83 -4.34 -9.90
N PRO A 59 10.70 -3.00 -9.80
CA PRO A 59 10.39 -2.32 -8.54
C PRO A 59 9.02 -2.72 -7.99
N LEU A 60 8.09 -3.10 -8.87
CA LEU A 60 6.78 -3.59 -8.48
C LEU A 60 6.88 -4.90 -7.69
N LEU A 61 7.77 -5.79 -8.11
CA LEU A 61 7.93 -7.13 -7.55
C LEU A 61 8.59 -7.04 -6.16
N THR A 62 9.62 -6.21 -6.03
CA THR A 62 10.26 -5.97 -4.73
C THR A 62 9.35 -5.21 -3.77
N ALA A 63 8.55 -4.25 -4.25
CA ALA A 63 7.54 -3.56 -3.44
C ALA A 63 6.55 -4.54 -2.82
N ILE A 64 6.02 -5.46 -3.62
CA ILE A 64 5.05 -6.46 -3.17
C ILE A 64 5.68 -7.39 -2.14
N ILE A 65 6.86 -7.95 -2.42
CA ILE A 65 7.55 -8.86 -1.50
C ILE A 65 7.82 -8.16 -0.16
N PHE A 66 8.34 -6.93 -0.20
CA PHE A 66 8.70 -6.21 1.01
C PHE A 66 7.46 -5.75 1.80
N SER A 67 6.38 -5.37 1.11
CA SER A 67 5.10 -5.01 1.75
C SER A 67 4.46 -6.21 2.43
N VAL A 68 4.46 -7.38 1.78
CA VAL A 68 3.94 -8.64 2.35
C VAL A 68 4.77 -9.05 3.56
N PHE A 69 6.10 -8.97 3.45
CA PHE A 69 7.01 -9.30 4.55
C PHE A 69 6.78 -8.37 5.76
N SER A 70 6.72 -7.06 5.53
CA SER A 70 6.47 -6.06 6.57
C SER A 70 5.09 -6.21 7.21
N SER A 71 4.05 -6.42 6.40
CA SER A 71 2.67 -6.67 6.88
C SER A 71 2.58 -7.95 7.71
N SER A 72 3.26 -9.02 7.31
CA SER A 72 3.28 -10.28 8.06
C SER A 72 3.94 -10.10 9.43
N ILE A 73 5.11 -9.44 9.48
CA ILE A 73 5.83 -9.14 10.73
C ILE A 73 4.98 -8.24 11.64
N LEU A 74 4.49 -7.12 11.12
CA LEU A 74 3.69 -6.16 11.88
C LEU A 74 2.34 -6.75 12.31
N GLY A 75 1.74 -7.61 11.49
CA GLY A 75 0.51 -8.33 11.81
C GLY A 75 0.69 -9.31 12.99
N ILE A 76 1.80 -10.06 13.01
CA ILE A 76 2.14 -10.94 14.14
C ILE A 76 2.37 -10.13 15.42
N ILE A 77 3.11 -9.03 15.32
CA ILE A 77 3.41 -8.15 16.46
C ILE A 77 2.12 -7.47 16.97
N SER A 78 1.29 -6.95 16.07
CA SER A 78 0.02 -6.29 16.40
C SER A 78 -0.97 -7.24 17.05
N LYS A 79 -1.07 -8.49 16.57
CA LYS A 79 -1.92 -9.52 17.18
C LYS A 79 -1.49 -9.81 18.61
N LYS A 80 -0.18 -9.79 18.89
CA LYS A 80 0.38 -9.99 20.23
C LYS A 80 0.17 -8.77 21.14
N ALA A 81 0.19 -7.56 20.58
CA ALA A 81 -0.03 -6.31 21.31
C ALA A 81 -1.51 -6.07 21.67
N TYR A 82 -2.46 -6.54 20.86
CA TYR A 82 -3.90 -6.47 21.15
C TYR A 82 -4.35 -7.46 22.24
N GLN A 83 -3.53 -8.46 22.55
CA GLN A 83 -3.84 -9.53 23.51
C GLN A 83 -3.26 -9.26 24.93
N ARG A 84 -2.73 -8.05 25.17
CA ARG A 84 -2.39 -7.52 26.51
C ARG A 84 -3.29 -6.34 26.84
#